data_AF-A0A9E3GSP6-F1
#
_entry.id   AF-A0A9E3GSP6-F1
#
_cell.length_a   1.000
_cell.length_b   1.000
_cell.length_c   1.000
_cell.angle_alpha   90.00
_cell.angle_beta   90.00
_cell.angle_gamma   90.00
#
_symmetry.space_group_name_H-M   'P 1'
#
loop_
_entity.id
_entity.type
_entity.pdbx_description
1 polymer ?
#
loop_
_entity_poly.entity_id
_entity_poly.type
_entity_poly.pdbx_seq_one_letter_code
_entity_poly.pdbx_strand_id
1 'polypeptide(L)'
;MSVSKLSRRALGALAATSLLVGLLPTAATAATPEPRDITKFACPSGEVPDPGFSDDENTTAEHKASIACVVWYELAAGRTTTTYAPGDAVNRGQMATFIGNLLVKGGVTLSDNPPDAFADDDNTQHEKRINQLAELGVVEGDREGKYNAGFPVTRAQMASFLNR
;
A
#
# COMPACT_ATOMS: atom_id res chain seq x y z
N MET A 1 -51.25 -76.51 -49.98
CA MET A 1 -49.84 -76.81 -49.69
C MET A 1 -49.18 -75.56 -49.14
N SER A 2 -48.45 -75.75 -48.06
CA SER A 2 -47.69 -74.76 -47.29
C SER A 2 -46.82 -73.85 -48.16
N VAL A 3 -46.54 -72.64 -47.67
CA VAL A 3 -45.19 -72.04 -47.50
C VAL A 3 -45.31 -70.51 -47.47
N SER A 4 -45.03 -69.92 -46.29
CA SER A 4 -44.10 -68.79 -46.00
C SER A 4 -44.26 -67.44 -46.75
N LYS A 5 -43.88 -66.26 -46.28
CA LYS A 5 -42.84 -65.81 -45.32
C LYS A 5 -43.02 -64.28 -45.12
N LEU A 6 -42.77 -63.84 -43.88
CA LEU A 6 -42.10 -62.61 -43.41
C LEU A 6 -42.12 -61.28 -44.21
N SER A 7 -42.29 -60.22 -43.41
CA SER A 7 -41.43 -59.01 -43.31
C SER A 7 -42.04 -57.68 -43.77
N ARG A 8 -42.11 -56.71 -42.84
CA ARG A 8 -41.63 -55.31 -42.93
C ARG A 8 -41.95 -54.65 -41.57
N ARG A 9 -40.97 -54.36 -40.71
CA ARG A 9 -39.97 -53.27 -40.67
C ARG A 9 -40.32 -52.28 -39.54
N ALA A 10 -39.30 -51.98 -38.76
CA ALA A 10 -39.30 -51.23 -37.51
C ALA A 10 -39.63 -49.74 -37.68
N LEU A 11 -40.03 -49.10 -36.58
CA LEU A 11 -39.59 -47.76 -36.21
C LEU A 11 -39.47 -47.70 -34.69
N GLY A 12 -38.25 -47.69 -34.18
CA GLY A 12 -37.95 -47.41 -32.78
C GLY A 12 -37.81 -45.91 -32.57
N ALA A 13 -38.49 -45.36 -31.57
CA ALA A 13 -38.33 -43.99 -31.13
C ALA A 13 -37.21 -43.93 -30.06
N LEU A 14 -36.11 -43.25 -30.35
CA LEU A 14 -35.10 -42.90 -29.35
C LEU A 14 -35.59 -41.69 -28.54
N ALA A 15 -35.71 -41.85 -27.23
CA ALA A 15 -35.89 -40.74 -26.29
C ALA A 15 -34.52 -40.09 -26.00
N ALA A 16 -34.42 -38.79 -26.24
CA ALA A 16 -33.23 -38.00 -25.93
C ALA A 16 -33.29 -37.50 -24.48
N THR A 17 -32.35 -37.93 -23.63
CA THR A 17 -32.15 -37.41 -22.28
C THR A 17 -31.19 -36.22 -22.31
N SER A 18 -31.72 -35.02 -22.07
CA SER A 18 -30.94 -33.79 -21.96
C SER A 18 -30.29 -33.67 -20.57
N LEU A 19 -28.96 -33.81 -20.51
CA LEU A 19 -28.15 -33.44 -19.34
C LEU A 19 -28.06 -31.90 -19.25
N LEU A 20 -28.59 -31.31 -18.19
CA LEU A 20 -28.25 -29.95 -17.78
C LEU A 20 -26.90 -29.98 -17.05
N VAL A 21 -25.84 -29.55 -17.73
CA VAL A 21 -24.54 -29.27 -17.12
C VAL A 21 -24.63 -27.89 -16.46
N GLY A 22 -24.71 -27.85 -15.14
CA GLY A 22 -24.66 -26.61 -14.36
C GLY A 22 -23.28 -25.96 -14.46
N LEU A 23 -23.23 -24.73 -14.97
CA LEU A 23 -22.03 -23.91 -15.02
C LEU A 23 -21.81 -23.29 -13.64
N LEU A 24 -20.92 -23.87 -12.82
CA LEU A 24 -20.51 -23.24 -11.57
C LEU A 24 -19.57 -22.07 -11.89
N PRO A 25 -19.77 -20.87 -11.31
CA PRO A 25 -18.82 -19.78 -11.46
C PRO A 25 -17.53 -20.15 -10.72
N THR A 26 -16.43 -20.25 -11.45
CA THR A 26 -15.09 -20.32 -10.86
C THR A 26 -14.78 -18.98 -10.19
N ALA A 27 -14.78 -18.95 -8.86
CA ALA A 27 -14.24 -17.83 -8.13
C ALA A 27 -12.77 -17.65 -8.53
N ALA A 28 -12.44 -16.52 -9.14
CA ALA A 28 -11.07 -16.17 -9.45
C ALA A 28 -10.30 -16.01 -8.12
N THR A 29 -9.37 -16.93 -7.86
CA THR A 29 -8.40 -16.72 -6.78
C THR A 29 -7.56 -15.51 -7.20
N ALA A 30 -7.61 -14.42 -6.43
CA ALA A 30 -6.70 -13.31 -6.66
C ALA A 30 -5.27 -13.85 -6.51
N ALA A 31 -4.45 -13.71 -7.54
CA ALA A 31 -3.06 -14.10 -7.46
C ALA A 31 -2.42 -13.33 -6.31
N THR A 32 -1.81 -14.05 -5.37
CA THR A 32 -0.93 -13.42 -4.37
C THR A 32 0.20 -12.75 -5.14
N PRO A 33 0.38 -11.42 -5.02
CA PRO A 33 1.50 -10.76 -5.67
C PRO A 33 2.80 -11.38 -5.15
N GLU A 34 3.72 -11.67 -6.08
CA GLU A 34 5.07 -12.10 -5.74
C GLU A 34 5.68 -11.09 -4.75
N PRO A 35 6.20 -11.53 -3.59
CA PRO A 35 6.84 -10.64 -2.63
C PRO A 35 7.99 -9.89 -3.30
N ARG A 36 8.06 -8.56 -3.09
CA ARG A 36 9.27 -7.81 -3.43
C ARG A 36 10.43 -8.37 -2.60
N ASP A 37 11.57 -8.60 -3.25
CA ASP A 37 12.78 -9.04 -2.57
C ASP A 37 13.30 -7.92 -1.64
N ILE A 38 12.89 -7.97 -0.38
CA ILE A 38 13.36 -7.07 0.70
C ILE A 38 14.74 -7.49 1.25
N THR A 39 15.31 -8.60 0.76
CA THR A 39 16.50 -9.24 1.33
C THR A 39 17.81 -8.77 0.69
N LYS A 40 17.75 -8.07 -0.44
CA LYS A 40 18.75 -7.06 -0.80
C LYS A 40 18.43 -5.80 0.00
N PHE A 41 18.85 -5.80 1.26
CA PHE A 41 18.53 -4.77 2.25
C PHE A 41 18.48 -3.37 1.63
N ALA A 42 17.34 -2.69 1.79
CA ALA A 42 17.25 -1.25 1.51
C ALA A 42 18.31 -0.47 2.31
N CYS A 43 18.84 -1.08 3.38
CA CYS A 43 19.92 -0.54 4.19
C CYS A 43 21.25 -1.30 3.99
N PRO A 44 22.32 -0.68 3.47
CA PRO A 44 23.61 -1.34 3.36
C PRO A 44 24.20 -1.64 4.74
N SER A 45 24.46 -2.92 5.01
CA SER A 45 25.00 -3.36 6.31
C SER A 45 26.42 -2.83 6.51
N GLY A 46 26.66 -2.19 7.67
CA GLY A 46 27.96 -1.64 8.04
C GLY A 46 28.33 -0.30 7.39
N GLU A 47 27.48 0.24 6.52
CA GLU A 47 27.72 1.54 5.86
C GLU A 47 26.94 2.69 6.53
N VAL A 48 25.79 2.38 7.14
CA VAL A 48 24.93 3.41 7.75
C VAL A 48 25.45 3.78 9.14
N PRO A 49 25.84 5.06 9.36
CA PRO A 49 26.33 5.51 10.66
C PRO A 49 25.19 5.62 11.69
N ASP A 50 25.56 5.55 12.96
CA ASP A 50 24.65 5.86 14.06
C ASP A 50 24.27 7.36 14.00
N PRO A 51 22.96 7.70 13.93
CA PRO A 51 22.51 9.09 13.90
C PRO A 51 22.68 9.83 15.24
N GLY A 52 23.00 9.12 16.34
CA GLY A 52 23.33 9.73 17.63
C GLY A 52 22.11 10.14 18.47
N PHE A 53 20.95 9.51 18.26
CA PHE A 53 19.77 9.77 19.08
C PHE A 53 19.94 9.20 20.49
N SER A 54 19.61 9.99 21.50
CA SER A 54 19.79 9.64 22.91
C SER A 54 18.58 8.94 23.53
N ASP A 55 17.52 8.70 22.77
CA ASP A 55 16.23 8.15 23.23
C ASP A 55 15.85 6.84 22.52
N ASP A 56 16.82 6.19 21.88
CA ASP A 56 16.65 4.92 21.18
C ASP A 56 17.20 3.73 21.97
N GLU A 57 17.70 3.91 23.20
CA GLU A 57 18.40 2.87 23.95
C GLU A 57 17.49 1.68 24.35
N ASN A 58 16.18 1.92 24.43
CA ASN A 58 15.18 0.88 24.72
C ASN A 58 14.56 0.27 23.44
N THR A 59 15.10 0.62 22.27
CA THR A 59 14.64 0.13 20.97
C THR A 59 15.44 -1.11 20.57
N THR A 60 14.79 -2.09 19.93
CA THR A 60 15.50 -3.31 19.47
C THR A 60 16.57 -2.96 18.44
N ALA A 61 17.60 -3.80 18.30
CA ALA A 61 18.68 -3.57 17.35
C ALA A 61 18.17 -3.40 15.90
N GLU A 62 17.14 -4.16 15.53
CA GLU A 62 16.51 -4.11 14.22
C GLU A 62 15.82 -2.76 13.96
N HIS A 63 15.10 -2.25 14.97
CA HIS A 63 14.44 -0.95 14.87
C HIS A 63 15.46 0.19 14.89
N LYS A 64 16.52 0.12 15.72
CA LYS A 64 17.62 1.09 15.71
C LYS A 64 18.30 1.17 14.34
N ALA A 65 18.62 0.02 13.74
CA ALA A 65 19.17 -0.04 12.39
C ALA A 65 18.21 0.57 11.35
N SER A 66 16.91 0.32 11.48
CA SER A 66 15.89 0.89 10.60
C SER A 66 15.81 2.42 10.73
N ILE A 67 15.86 2.95 11.96
CA ILE A 67 15.87 4.39 12.26
C ILE A 67 17.09 5.05 11.63
N ALA A 68 18.29 4.50 11.87
CA ALA A 68 19.53 4.98 11.27
C ALA A 68 19.41 5.03 9.74
N CYS A 69 18.80 4.01 9.15
CA CYS A 69 18.63 3.93 7.71
C CYS A 69 17.72 5.00 7.12
N VAL A 70 16.50 5.13 7.67
CA VAL A 70 15.53 6.11 7.13
C VAL A 70 16.00 7.54 7.36
N VAL A 71 16.84 7.78 8.37
CA VAL A 71 17.51 9.07 8.57
C VAL A 71 18.64 9.28 7.57
N TRP A 72 19.48 8.28 7.33
CA TRP A 72 20.58 8.36 6.35
C TRP A 72 20.09 8.60 4.92
N TYR A 73 18.96 7.97 4.55
CA TYR A 73 18.29 8.23 3.27
C TYR A 73 17.44 9.52 3.25
N GLU A 74 17.37 10.25 4.37
CA GLU A 74 16.56 11.46 4.54
C GLU A 74 15.06 11.23 4.28
N LEU A 75 14.58 10.03 4.56
CA LEU A 75 13.15 9.69 4.52
C LEU A 75 12.44 10.23 5.77
N ALA A 76 13.09 10.09 6.92
CA ALA A 76 12.66 10.62 8.20
C ALA A 76 13.77 11.44 8.87
N ALA A 77 13.41 12.22 9.88
CA ALA A 77 14.34 12.98 10.72
C ALA A 77 13.93 12.85 12.19
N GLY A 78 14.84 13.16 13.11
CA GLY A 78 14.53 13.25 14.52
C GLY A 78 13.51 14.36 14.84
N ARG A 79 12.86 14.26 16.00
CA ARG A 79 12.03 15.34 16.56
C ARG A 79 12.89 16.53 16.96
N THR A 80 14.11 16.24 17.42
CA THR A 80 15.16 17.22 17.66
C THR A 80 16.47 16.71 17.06
N THR A 81 17.55 17.46 17.23
CA THR A 81 18.90 17.04 16.84
C THR A 81 19.39 15.80 17.60
N THR A 82 18.83 15.50 18.78
CA THR A 82 19.29 14.40 19.64
C THR A 82 18.19 13.41 20.01
N THR A 83 16.95 13.61 19.55
CA THR A 83 15.83 12.71 19.88
C THR A 83 15.03 12.30 18.64
N TYR A 84 14.66 11.02 18.57
CA TYR A 84 13.85 10.44 17.50
C TYR A 84 12.40 10.18 17.90
N ALA A 85 12.14 9.88 19.17
CA ALA A 85 10.88 9.43 19.73
C ALA A 85 10.34 8.11 19.12
N PRO A 86 11.07 6.98 19.23
CA PRO A 86 10.71 5.72 18.57
C PRO A 86 9.42 5.06 19.09
N GLY A 87 8.96 5.42 20.29
CA GLY A 87 7.73 4.91 20.88
C GLY A 87 6.47 5.70 20.51
N ASP A 88 6.61 6.85 19.84
CA ASP A 88 5.49 7.72 19.50
C ASP A 88 4.70 7.21 18.29
N ALA A 89 3.39 7.46 18.30
CA ALA A 89 2.59 7.29 17.10
C ALA A 89 2.98 8.31 16.02
N VAL A 90 3.02 7.85 14.77
CA VAL A 90 3.18 8.73 13.60
C VAL A 90 1.85 9.42 13.30
N ASN A 91 1.88 10.75 13.19
CA ASN A 91 0.72 11.53 12.76
C ASN A 91 0.62 11.61 11.22
N ARG A 92 -0.51 12.08 10.72
CA ARG A 92 -0.80 12.16 9.28
C ARG A 92 0.19 13.07 8.53
N GLY A 93 0.57 14.21 9.10
CA GLY A 93 1.54 15.12 8.48
C GLY A 93 2.95 14.52 8.35
N GLN A 94 3.40 13.82 9.39
CA GLN A 94 4.66 13.06 9.37
C GLN A 94 4.60 11.96 8.31
N MET A 95 3.49 11.22 8.23
CA MET A 95 3.30 10.20 7.19
C MET A 95 3.40 10.78 5.78
N ALA A 96 2.75 11.92 5.51
CA ALA A 96 2.88 12.63 4.22
C ALA A 96 4.33 13.02 3.93
N THR A 97 5.05 13.50 4.93
CA THR A 97 6.47 13.85 4.76
C THR A 97 7.33 12.63 4.42
N PHE A 98 7.15 11.51 5.14
CA PHE A 98 7.91 10.29 4.89
C PHE A 98 7.66 9.73 3.49
N ILE A 99 6.39 9.70 3.07
CA ILE A 99 6.01 9.25 1.73
C ILE A 99 6.56 10.20 0.66
N GLY A 100 6.39 11.51 0.82
CA GLY A 100 6.89 12.47 -0.17
C GLY A 100 8.41 12.45 -0.29
N ASN A 101 9.14 12.29 0.82
CA ASN A 101 10.60 12.10 0.78
C ASN A 101 10.97 10.78 0.09
N LEU A 102 10.25 9.69 0.36
CA LEU A 102 10.46 8.42 -0.32
C LEU A 102 10.27 8.54 -1.83
N LEU A 103 9.22 9.23 -2.28
CA LEU A 103 8.99 9.48 -3.70
C LEU A 103 10.15 10.28 -4.33
N VAL A 104 10.58 11.37 -3.68
CA VAL A 104 11.71 12.19 -4.16
C VAL A 104 13.00 11.38 -4.24
N LYS A 105 13.32 10.59 -3.21
CA LYS A 105 14.51 9.71 -3.20
C LYS A 105 14.40 8.57 -4.20
N GLY A 106 13.17 8.16 -4.53
CA GLY A 106 12.86 7.23 -5.62
C GLY A 106 12.90 7.86 -7.02
N GLY A 107 13.23 9.14 -7.15
CA GLY A 107 13.36 9.83 -8.44
C GLY A 107 12.07 10.48 -8.96
N VAL A 108 11.00 10.52 -8.15
CA VAL A 108 9.77 11.25 -8.49
C VAL A 108 9.99 12.74 -8.24
N THR A 109 9.71 13.55 -9.26
CA THR A 109 9.71 15.01 -9.10
C THR A 109 8.36 15.46 -8.53
N LEU A 110 8.39 16.18 -7.41
CA LEU A 110 7.22 16.82 -6.82
C LEU A 110 7.22 18.31 -7.18
N SER A 111 6.04 18.91 -7.36
CA SER A 111 5.92 20.34 -7.69
C SER A 111 6.57 21.22 -6.61
N ASP A 112 7.33 22.23 -7.01
CA ASP A 112 7.95 23.16 -6.06
C ASP A 112 6.93 24.07 -5.37
N ASN A 113 5.83 24.36 -6.06
CA ASN A 113 4.74 25.23 -5.64
C ASN A 113 3.39 24.51 -5.85
N PRO A 114 3.09 23.47 -5.06
CA PRO A 114 1.78 22.82 -5.15
C PRO A 114 0.68 23.81 -4.75
N PRO A 115 -0.54 23.69 -5.28
CA PRO A 115 -1.69 24.41 -4.76
C PRO A 115 -1.90 24.10 -3.27
N ASP A 116 -2.36 25.09 -2.51
CA ASP A 116 -2.87 24.85 -1.16
C ASP A 116 -4.16 24.03 -1.25
N ALA A 117 -4.13 22.82 -0.72
CA ALA A 117 -5.22 21.87 -0.79
C ALA A 117 -6.10 21.86 0.48
N PHE A 118 -5.56 22.28 1.64
CA PHE A 118 -6.23 22.11 2.93
C PHE A 118 -5.93 23.26 3.90
N ALA A 119 -6.91 24.11 4.19
CA ALA A 119 -6.71 25.25 5.10
C ALA A 119 -6.37 24.88 6.57
N ASP A 120 -6.45 23.60 6.97
CA ASP A 120 -6.15 23.14 8.34
C ASP A 120 -4.73 22.59 8.55
N ASP A 121 -3.88 22.59 7.52
CA ASP A 121 -2.47 22.19 7.64
C ASP A 121 -1.46 23.35 7.56
N ASP A 122 -1.97 24.58 7.45
CA ASP A 122 -1.22 25.85 7.47
C ASP A 122 -0.22 25.92 8.64
N ASN A 123 0.95 26.52 8.36
CA ASN A 123 2.02 26.77 9.34
C ASN A 123 2.63 25.49 9.93
N THR A 124 2.47 24.35 9.26
CA THR A 124 3.13 23.10 9.63
C THR A 124 4.32 22.84 8.71
N GLN A 125 5.39 22.25 9.27
CA GLN A 125 6.53 21.80 8.45
C GLN A 125 6.16 20.71 7.42
N HIS A 126 4.96 20.15 7.52
CA HIS A 126 4.45 19.06 6.69
C HIS A 126 3.61 19.57 5.52
N GLU A 127 3.09 20.80 5.58
CA GLU A 127 2.17 21.44 4.63
C GLU A 127 2.61 21.26 3.18
N LYS A 128 3.85 21.63 2.84
CA LYS A 128 4.37 21.48 1.46
C LYS A 128 4.27 20.03 0.96
N ARG A 129 4.59 19.05 1.80
CA ARG A 129 4.53 17.62 1.44
C ARG A 129 3.08 17.14 1.33
N ILE A 130 2.19 17.63 2.19
CA ILE A 130 0.76 17.33 2.12
C ILE A 130 0.20 17.84 0.79
N ASN A 131 0.45 19.11 0.45
CA ASN A 131 -0.02 19.74 -0.78
C ASN A 131 0.55 19.06 -2.04
N GLN A 132 1.85 18.71 -2.04
CA GLN A 132 2.45 17.92 -3.13
C GLN A 132 1.79 16.56 -3.31
N LEU A 133 1.51 15.84 -2.22
CA LEU A 133 0.86 14.55 -2.31
C LEU A 133 -0.63 14.65 -2.66
N ALA A 134 -1.29 15.75 -2.33
CA ALA A 134 -2.67 16.02 -2.71
C ALA A 134 -2.77 16.27 -4.21
N GLU A 135 -1.83 17.03 -4.78
CA GLU A 135 -1.71 17.24 -6.23
C GLU A 135 -1.51 15.92 -6.99
N LEU A 136 -0.77 14.97 -6.41
CA LEU A 136 -0.59 13.63 -6.97
C LEU A 136 -1.76 12.66 -6.70
N GLY A 137 -2.77 13.06 -5.91
CA GLY A 137 -3.88 12.19 -5.51
C GLY A 137 -3.50 11.07 -4.54
N VAL A 138 -2.33 11.16 -3.91
CA VAL A 138 -1.86 10.20 -2.88
C VAL A 138 -2.59 10.44 -1.55
N VAL A 139 -2.87 11.70 -1.24
CA VAL A 139 -3.62 12.08 -0.04
C VAL A 139 -4.89 12.83 -0.36
N GLU A 140 -5.86 12.66 0.52
CA GLU A 140 -7.15 13.35 0.47
C GLU A 140 -7.54 13.78 1.88
N GLY A 141 -8.37 14.82 1.94
CA GLY A 141 -9.01 15.27 3.17
C GLY A 141 -10.10 14.33 3.64
N ASP A 142 -10.63 14.59 4.82
CA ASP A 142 -11.81 13.93 5.34
C ASP A 142 -13.10 14.44 4.67
N ARG A 143 -14.26 14.03 5.21
CA ARG A 143 -15.57 14.44 4.69
C ARG A 143 -15.88 15.93 4.87
N GLU A 144 -15.14 16.61 5.73
CA GLU A 144 -15.22 18.06 5.95
C GLU A 144 -14.21 18.84 5.10
N GLY A 145 -13.40 18.13 4.29
CA GLY A 145 -12.34 18.73 3.49
C GLY A 145 -11.08 19.06 4.29
N LYS A 146 -10.90 18.50 5.49
CA LYS A 146 -9.72 18.73 6.35
C LYS A 146 -8.68 17.64 6.22
N TYR A 147 -7.41 18.00 6.25
CA TYR A 147 -6.32 17.02 6.26
C TYR A 147 -6.12 16.36 7.62
N ASN A 148 -6.31 17.12 8.72
CA ASN A 148 -6.07 16.73 10.10
C ASN A 148 -4.64 16.22 10.35
N ALA A 149 -3.63 17.03 10.01
CA ALA A 149 -2.21 16.66 10.05
C ALA A 149 -1.74 16.07 11.41
N GLY A 150 -2.28 16.58 12.51
CA GLY A 150 -1.91 16.17 13.87
C GLY A 150 -2.50 14.84 14.35
N PHE A 151 -3.45 14.25 13.61
CA PHE A 151 -4.11 13.00 14.04
C PHE A 151 -3.29 11.76 13.69
N PRO A 152 -3.39 10.69 14.51
CA PRO A 152 -2.71 9.43 14.21
C PRO A 152 -3.25 8.78 12.94
N VAL A 153 -2.41 7.99 12.26
CA VAL A 153 -2.80 7.21 11.08
C VAL A 153 -3.40 5.87 11.51
N THR A 154 -4.67 5.63 11.16
CA THR A 154 -5.31 4.31 11.33
C THR A 154 -4.80 3.30 10.31
N ARG A 155 -4.95 2.00 10.59
CA ARG A 155 -4.59 0.93 9.63
C ARG A 155 -5.31 1.07 8.29
N ALA A 156 -6.55 1.53 8.27
CA ALA A 156 -7.30 1.75 7.04
C ALA A 156 -6.72 2.92 6.23
N GLN A 157 -6.39 4.04 6.90
CA GLN A 157 -5.72 5.16 6.24
C GLN A 157 -4.34 4.78 5.72
N MET A 158 -3.57 3.99 6.49
CA MET A 158 -2.29 3.45 6.02
C MET A 158 -2.45 2.63 4.74
N ALA A 159 -3.49 1.80 4.65
CA ALA A 159 -3.77 1.05 3.42
C ALA A 159 -4.06 1.99 2.23
N SER A 160 -4.78 3.10 2.46
CA SER A 160 -5.02 4.10 1.41
C SER A 160 -3.72 4.77 0.95
N PHE A 161 -2.82 5.14 1.86
CA PHE A 161 -1.51 5.70 1.52
C PHE A 161 -0.66 4.75 0.68
N LEU A 162 -0.69 3.44 0.98
CA LEU A 162 0.11 2.44 0.28
C LEU A 162 -0.45 2.03 -1.09
N ASN A 163 -1.74 2.29 -1.34
CA ASN A 163 -2.44 1.86 -2.56
C ASN A 163 -2.43 2.91 -3.68
N ARG A 164 -2.13 4.17 -3.34
CA ARG A 164 -2.10 5.30 -4.28
C ARG A 164 -0.68 5.56 -4.72
#